data_AF-A0A9Q9AMI9-F1
#
_entry.id   AF-A0A9Q9AMI9-F1
#
_cell.length_a   1.000
_cell.length_b   1.000
_cell.length_c   1.000
_cell.angle_alpha   90.00
_cell.angle_beta   90.00
_cell.angle_gamma   90.00
#
_symmetry.space_group_name_H-M   'P 1'
#
loop_
_entity.id
_entity.type
_entity.pdbx_description
1 polymer ?
#
loop_
_entity_poly.entity_id
_entity_poly.type
_entity_poly.pdbx_seq_one_letter_code
_entity_poly.pdbx_strand_id
1 'polypeptide(L)'
;MNLCSDEAYQARTEQCITDAEYLHEVLSHFGDVRHPSDAVPARSWQSMVSDPVGNATREAVLQLPIARPEHVALLERLFASVLPDDVSEVRAIVSQLQGDSDHYIPVQAIATFAASHNHVEVLRLCLRLGASLEDRNTTLALEYTTRGPALLDLLYERDWRGMRTSRLVFDRTAEWSLKTGPEELCWFLDHGAIINRNTVRRAVQGSFPKGACVQLLLDRYGLVLFKNTGLLQNAARRGRNDVVRLLLDAGMDVDECAVRSEYSGREARATALYEAVDKQHLDTVRLLLAYGADPARQVGSELTTPIELSQEHDHAEILSLLRRYAKQSRL
;
A
#
# COMPACT_ATOMS: atom_id res chain seq x y z
N MET A 1 -8.68 -27.20 5.54
CA MET A 1 -8.02 -27.83 4.38
C MET A 1 -6.77 -28.51 4.92
N ASN A 2 -5.77 -28.88 4.11
CA ASN A 2 -4.52 -29.44 4.65
C ASN A 2 -3.35 -28.84 3.86
N LEU A 3 -3.27 -27.50 3.92
CA LEU A 3 -2.37 -26.68 3.14
C LEU A 3 -1.06 -26.48 3.90
N CYS A 4 0.07 -26.41 3.20
CA CYS A 4 1.28 -25.86 3.82
C CYS A 4 1.13 -24.34 4.02
N SER A 5 2.04 -23.71 4.75
CA SER A 5 1.97 -22.26 5.01
C SER A 5 1.94 -21.40 3.76
N ASP A 6 2.73 -21.78 2.76
CA ASP A 6 2.87 -20.99 1.55
C ASP A 6 1.60 -21.14 0.71
N GLU A 7 1.03 -22.35 0.65
CA GLU A 7 -0.26 -22.63 0.03
C GLU A 7 -1.40 -21.89 0.75
N ALA A 8 -1.41 -21.89 2.09
CA ALA A 8 -2.43 -21.19 2.88
C ALA A 8 -2.32 -19.68 2.69
N TYR A 9 -1.10 -19.12 2.68
CA TYR A 9 -0.88 -17.69 2.44
C TYR A 9 -1.31 -17.28 1.03
N GLN A 10 -0.99 -18.08 0.01
CA GLN A 10 -1.45 -17.84 -1.36
C GLN A 10 -2.98 -17.95 -1.45
N ALA A 11 -3.57 -19.00 -0.90
CA ALA A 11 -5.02 -19.19 -0.89
C ALA A 11 -5.74 -18.03 -0.18
N ARG A 12 -5.19 -17.49 0.91
CA ARG A 12 -5.72 -16.29 1.59
C ARG A 12 -5.61 -15.05 0.73
N THR A 13 -4.45 -14.85 0.10
CA THR A 13 -4.19 -13.71 -0.80
C THR A 13 -5.12 -13.72 -2.01
N GLU A 14 -5.43 -14.91 -2.53
CA GLU A 14 -6.39 -15.14 -3.60
C GLU A 14 -7.86 -15.17 -3.12
N GLN A 15 -8.10 -14.95 -1.82
CA GLN A 15 -9.43 -14.97 -1.19
C GLN A 15 -10.18 -16.31 -1.32
N CYS A 16 -9.45 -17.40 -1.51
CA CYS A 16 -9.97 -18.77 -1.53
C CYS A 16 -10.29 -19.30 -0.14
N ILE A 17 -9.66 -18.74 0.91
CA ILE A 17 -9.89 -19.08 2.32
C ILE A 17 -10.04 -17.80 3.15
N THR A 18 -10.76 -17.91 4.27
CA THR A 18 -10.92 -16.84 5.26
C THR A 18 -9.65 -16.66 6.12
N ASP A 19 -9.51 -15.52 6.78
CA ASP A 19 -8.41 -15.31 7.73
C ASP A 19 -8.47 -16.30 8.91
N ALA A 20 -9.66 -16.73 9.32
CA ALA A 20 -9.84 -17.76 10.34
C ALA A 20 -9.33 -19.13 9.87
N GLU A 21 -9.66 -19.54 8.64
CA GLU A 21 -9.16 -20.79 8.05
C GLU A 21 -7.64 -20.72 7.84
N TYR A 22 -7.12 -19.59 7.37
CA TYR A 22 -5.68 -19.39 7.24
C TYR A 22 -4.96 -19.52 8.59
N LEU A 23 -5.46 -18.87 9.65
CA LEU A 23 -4.89 -18.97 10.99
C LEU A 23 -4.95 -20.41 11.53
N HIS A 24 -6.04 -21.12 11.29
CA HIS A 24 -6.16 -22.54 11.65
C HIS A 24 -5.08 -23.39 10.97
N GLU A 25 -4.85 -23.20 9.66
CA GLU A 25 -3.75 -23.89 8.96
C GLU A 25 -2.38 -23.49 9.55
N VAL A 26 -2.13 -22.20 9.83
CA VAL A 26 -0.86 -21.76 10.42
C VAL A 26 -0.63 -22.33 11.81
N LEU A 27 -1.66 -22.40 12.66
CA LEU A 27 -1.58 -22.90 14.04
C LEU A 27 -1.51 -24.43 14.10
N SER A 28 -2.25 -25.12 13.25
CA SER A 28 -2.34 -26.59 13.23
C SER A 28 -1.09 -27.27 12.70
N HIS A 29 -0.33 -26.60 11.82
CA HIS A 29 0.87 -27.15 11.17
C HIS A 29 2.18 -26.70 11.83
N PHE A 30 2.13 -26.20 13.08
CA PHE A 30 3.27 -25.58 13.74
C PHE A 30 3.75 -26.29 15.01
N GLY A 31 5.07 -26.49 15.12
CA GLY A 31 5.70 -27.31 16.17
C GLY A 31 5.48 -28.81 15.90
N ASP A 32 5.97 -29.70 16.76
CA ASP A 32 5.63 -31.14 16.68
C ASP A 32 4.13 -31.43 16.97
N VAL A 33 3.27 -30.41 16.87
CA VAL A 33 1.83 -30.53 17.07
C VAL A 33 1.23 -31.13 15.81
N ARG A 34 0.75 -32.36 15.95
CA ARG A 34 -0.12 -32.98 14.97
C ARG A 34 -1.57 -32.66 15.32
N HIS A 35 -2.28 -31.92 14.48
CA HIS A 35 -3.73 -31.80 14.64
C HIS A 35 -4.40 -33.18 14.45
N PRO A 36 -5.42 -33.57 15.24
CA PRO A 36 -6.02 -34.91 15.16
C PRO A 36 -6.56 -35.30 13.77
N SER A 37 -6.87 -34.31 12.92
CA SER A 37 -7.31 -34.51 11.55
C SER A 37 -6.18 -34.64 10.52
N ASP A 38 -4.91 -34.54 10.91
CA ASP A 38 -3.78 -34.52 9.98
C ASP A 38 -3.14 -35.89 9.70
N ALA A 39 -2.96 -36.14 8.40
CA ALA A 39 -2.26 -37.30 7.88
C ALA A 39 -0.74 -37.13 7.84
N VAL A 40 -0.24 -35.89 7.81
CA VAL A 40 1.19 -35.55 7.73
C VAL A 40 1.68 -35.02 9.09
N PRO A 41 2.75 -35.58 9.67
CA PRO A 41 3.17 -35.26 11.04
C PRO A 41 3.90 -33.92 11.21
N ALA A 42 4.53 -33.38 10.15
CA ALA A 42 5.17 -32.06 10.15
C ALA A 42 5.39 -31.57 8.70
N ARG A 43 5.39 -30.25 8.48
CA ARG A 43 5.66 -29.62 7.16
C ARG A 43 6.76 -28.57 7.25
N SER A 44 7.56 -28.46 6.17
CA SER A 44 8.60 -27.43 6.05
C SER A 44 7.97 -26.04 5.96
N TRP A 45 8.54 -25.07 6.68
CA TRP A 45 8.09 -23.69 6.69
C TRP A 45 9.29 -22.74 6.56
N GLN A 46 9.19 -21.78 5.64
CA GLN A 46 10.19 -20.75 5.43
C GLN A 46 9.63 -19.38 5.83
N SER A 47 10.45 -18.53 6.45
CA SER A 47 10.02 -17.17 6.80
C SER A 47 9.68 -16.40 5.53
N MET A 48 8.45 -15.89 5.48
CA MET A 48 7.95 -15.14 4.35
C MET A 48 8.06 -13.65 4.64
N VAL A 49 8.79 -12.93 3.79
CA VAL A 49 8.97 -11.48 3.94
C VAL A 49 7.62 -10.74 3.87
N SER A 50 6.64 -11.27 3.16
CA SER A 50 5.34 -10.65 2.93
C SER A 50 4.25 -11.03 3.94
N ASP A 51 4.54 -11.90 4.91
CA ASP A 51 3.53 -12.45 5.82
C ASP A 51 3.83 -12.16 7.31
N PRO A 52 3.68 -10.90 7.76
CA PRO A 52 3.96 -10.55 9.14
C PRO A 52 3.06 -11.32 10.13
N VAL A 53 1.81 -11.58 9.78
CA VAL A 53 0.84 -12.27 10.64
C VAL A 53 1.22 -13.74 10.82
N GLY A 54 1.48 -14.45 9.71
CA GLY A 54 1.92 -15.85 9.77
C GLY A 54 3.24 -16.01 10.51
N ASN A 55 4.21 -15.13 10.25
CA ASN A 55 5.50 -15.13 10.95
C ASN A 55 5.34 -14.94 12.46
N ALA A 56 4.54 -13.94 12.89
CA ALA A 56 4.33 -13.66 14.30
C ALA A 56 3.57 -14.80 15.01
N THR A 57 2.60 -15.40 14.32
CA THR A 57 1.86 -16.57 14.82
C THR A 57 2.79 -17.77 15.01
N ARG A 58 3.66 -18.04 14.04
CA ARG A 58 4.73 -19.05 14.19
C ARG A 58 5.62 -18.78 15.39
N GLU A 59 6.13 -17.56 15.53
CA GLU A 59 7.05 -17.19 16.61
C GLU A 59 6.39 -17.39 17.97
N ALA A 60 5.08 -17.11 18.07
CA ALA A 60 4.29 -17.41 19.25
C ALA A 60 4.21 -18.90 19.58
N VAL A 61 3.94 -19.77 18.59
CA VAL A 61 3.85 -21.21 18.84
C VAL A 61 5.22 -21.81 19.17
N LEU A 62 6.32 -21.35 18.57
CA LEU A 62 7.69 -21.78 18.90
C LEU A 62 8.08 -21.52 20.36
N GLN A 63 7.48 -20.52 21.00
CA GLN A 63 7.77 -20.17 22.38
C GLN A 63 6.99 -21.03 23.39
N LEU A 64 6.07 -21.88 22.93
CA LEU A 64 5.37 -22.81 23.81
C LEU A 64 6.31 -23.91 24.32
N PRO A 65 6.47 -24.10 25.64
CA PRO A 65 7.39 -25.09 26.19
C PRO A 65 6.99 -26.55 25.86
N ILE A 66 5.68 -26.82 25.74
CA ILE A 66 5.13 -28.07 25.20
C ILE A 66 3.88 -27.73 24.40
N ALA A 67 3.92 -27.92 23.09
CA ALA A 67 2.77 -27.64 22.25
C ALA A 67 1.79 -28.83 22.33
N ARG A 68 0.77 -28.70 23.19
CA ARG A 68 -0.31 -29.70 23.37
C ARG A 68 -1.54 -29.26 22.57
N PRO A 69 -2.42 -30.18 22.13
CA PRO A 69 -3.63 -29.82 21.39
C PRO A 69 -4.51 -28.80 22.13
N GLU A 70 -4.59 -28.87 23.47
CA GLU A 70 -5.31 -27.87 24.27
C GLU A 70 -4.75 -26.45 24.15
N HIS A 71 -3.43 -26.29 23.98
CA HIS A 71 -2.79 -24.99 23.77
C HIS A 71 -3.10 -24.42 22.38
N VAL A 72 -3.17 -25.28 21.35
CA VAL A 72 -3.55 -24.85 20.00
C VAL A 72 -5.00 -24.42 19.93
N ALA A 73 -5.93 -25.19 20.50
CA ALA A 73 -7.34 -24.81 20.55
C ALA A 73 -7.57 -23.47 21.29
N LEU A 74 -6.77 -23.21 22.32
CA LEU A 74 -6.82 -21.93 23.05
C LEU A 74 -6.25 -20.77 22.23
N LEU A 75 -5.13 -20.98 21.54
CA LEU A 75 -4.58 -19.99 20.60
C LEU A 75 -5.56 -19.70 19.46
N GLU A 76 -6.18 -20.71 18.88
CA GLU A 76 -7.21 -20.54 17.85
C GLU A 76 -8.38 -19.70 18.36
N ARG A 77 -8.88 -19.98 19.56
CA ARG A 77 -9.92 -19.16 20.19
C ARG A 77 -9.45 -17.73 20.42
N LEU A 78 -8.21 -17.55 20.87
CA LEU A 78 -7.63 -16.23 21.10
C LEU A 78 -7.53 -15.44 19.78
N PHE A 79 -6.93 -15.99 18.73
CA PHE A 79 -6.83 -15.33 17.43
C PHE A 79 -8.21 -15.13 16.78
N ALA A 80 -9.13 -16.07 16.93
CA ALA A 80 -10.51 -15.93 16.45
C ALA A 80 -11.26 -14.78 17.15
N SER A 81 -10.99 -14.51 18.43
CA SER A 81 -11.56 -13.36 19.14
C SER A 81 -10.97 -12.01 18.72
N VAL A 82 -9.79 -12.01 18.08
CA VAL A 82 -9.17 -10.78 17.53
C VAL A 82 -9.82 -10.38 16.21
N LEU A 83 -10.23 -11.35 15.37
CA LEU A 83 -10.89 -11.09 14.08
C LEU A 83 -12.10 -10.15 14.15
N PRO A 84 -13.01 -10.24 15.15
CA PRO A 84 -14.11 -9.29 15.32
C PRO A 84 -13.74 -8.01 16.12
N ASP A 85 -12.46 -7.79 16.47
CA ASP A 85 -12.02 -6.74 17.42
C ASP A 85 -12.67 -6.86 18.82
N ASP A 86 -12.96 -8.08 19.29
CA ASP A 86 -13.60 -8.32 20.60
C ASP A 86 -12.58 -8.23 21.75
N VAL A 87 -12.33 -7.00 22.18
CA VAL A 87 -11.43 -6.73 23.31
C VAL A 87 -11.88 -7.36 24.63
N SER A 88 -13.19 -7.57 24.81
CA SER A 88 -13.71 -8.16 26.05
C SER A 88 -13.34 -9.64 26.11
N GLU A 89 -13.52 -10.36 25.02
CA GLU A 89 -13.14 -11.77 24.91
C GLU A 89 -11.62 -11.93 24.95
N VAL A 90 -10.85 -11.12 24.19
CA VAL A 90 -9.38 -11.15 24.23
C VAL A 90 -8.88 -10.92 25.65
N ARG A 91 -9.44 -9.94 26.38
CA ARG A 91 -9.08 -9.68 27.78
C ARG A 91 -9.42 -10.85 28.68
N ALA A 92 -10.60 -11.46 28.53
CA ALA A 92 -11.01 -12.60 29.34
C ALA A 92 -10.06 -13.79 29.15
N ILE A 93 -9.70 -14.10 27.90
CA ILE A 93 -8.76 -15.18 27.58
C ILE A 93 -7.36 -14.86 28.13
N VAL A 94 -6.86 -13.65 27.93
CA VAL A 94 -5.56 -13.23 28.46
C VAL A 94 -5.53 -13.30 30.00
N SER A 95 -6.59 -12.88 30.70
CA SER A 95 -6.66 -12.95 32.16
C SER A 95 -6.74 -14.40 32.67
N GLN A 96 -7.41 -15.30 31.95
CA GLN A 96 -7.39 -16.73 32.26
C GLN A 96 -5.96 -17.28 32.15
N LEU A 97 -5.24 -16.90 31.11
CA LEU A 97 -3.86 -17.33 30.87
C LEU A 97 -2.87 -16.78 31.91
N GLN A 98 -3.05 -15.54 32.38
CA GLN A 98 -2.18 -14.94 33.41
C GLN A 98 -2.27 -15.65 34.77
N GLY A 99 -3.38 -16.34 35.05
CA GLY A 99 -3.58 -17.07 36.30
C GLY A 99 -2.87 -18.43 36.35
N ASP A 100 -2.36 -18.90 35.21
CA ASP A 100 -1.74 -20.21 35.07
C ASP A 100 -0.24 -20.02 34.74
N SER A 101 0.63 -20.41 35.67
CA SER A 101 2.09 -20.18 35.58
C SER A 101 2.75 -20.90 34.40
N ASP A 102 2.06 -21.86 33.78
CA ASP A 102 2.60 -22.67 32.70
C ASP A 102 2.28 -22.12 31.30
N HIS A 103 1.49 -21.04 31.19
CA HIS A 103 0.99 -20.57 29.90
C HIS A 103 1.71 -19.32 29.38
N TYR A 104 2.29 -19.45 28.18
CA TYR A 104 2.81 -18.33 27.40
C TYR A 104 1.67 -17.57 26.70
N ILE A 105 1.64 -16.25 26.86
CA ILE A 105 0.67 -15.37 26.20
C ILE A 105 1.35 -14.72 25.00
N PRO A 106 0.89 -14.97 23.76
CA PRO A 106 1.52 -14.47 22.55
C PRO A 106 1.15 -13.01 22.27
N VAL A 107 1.33 -12.12 23.26
CA VAL A 107 0.89 -10.72 23.21
C VAL A 107 1.42 -10.00 21.95
N GLN A 108 2.64 -10.30 21.52
CA GLN A 108 3.23 -9.72 20.32
C GLN A 108 2.56 -10.19 19.01
N ALA A 109 2.15 -11.46 18.93
CA ALA A 109 1.47 -11.98 17.75
C ALA A 109 0.05 -11.40 17.63
N ILE A 110 -0.65 -11.27 18.76
CA ILE A 110 -1.95 -10.60 18.84
C ILE A 110 -1.82 -9.13 18.42
N ALA A 111 -0.76 -8.44 18.86
CA ALA A 111 -0.49 -7.06 18.44
C ALA A 111 -0.27 -6.94 16.93
N THR A 112 0.54 -7.83 16.34
CA THR A 112 0.75 -7.87 14.88
C THR A 112 -0.56 -8.09 14.13
N PHE A 113 -1.40 -9.01 14.61
CA PHE A 113 -2.69 -9.29 14.01
C PHE A 113 -3.65 -8.10 14.11
N ALA A 114 -3.75 -7.49 15.28
CA ALA A 114 -4.59 -6.32 15.49
C ALA A 114 -4.13 -5.14 14.63
N ALA A 115 -2.81 -4.96 14.50
CA ALA A 115 -2.21 -3.97 13.62
C ALA A 115 -2.54 -4.21 12.14
N SER A 116 -2.56 -5.47 11.67
CA SER A 116 -2.86 -5.78 10.27
C SER A 116 -4.32 -5.58 9.86
N HIS A 117 -5.22 -5.54 10.83
CA HIS A 117 -6.68 -5.43 10.61
C HIS A 117 -7.26 -4.10 11.11
N ASN A 118 -6.41 -3.15 11.54
CA ASN A 118 -6.84 -1.85 12.07
C ASN A 118 -7.72 -1.97 13.35
N HIS A 119 -7.50 -3.02 14.15
CA HIS A 119 -8.18 -3.32 15.41
C HIS A 119 -7.54 -2.56 16.58
N VAL A 120 -7.91 -1.28 16.70
CA VAL A 120 -7.23 -0.32 17.57
C VAL A 120 -7.36 -0.68 19.04
N GLU A 121 -8.52 -1.19 19.46
CA GLU A 121 -8.78 -1.47 20.87
C GLU A 121 -8.04 -2.72 21.35
N VAL A 122 -7.98 -3.78 20.52
CA VAL A 122 -7.13 -4.94 20.81
C VAL A 122 -5.66 -4.52 20.83
N LEU A 123 -5.21 -3.73 19.84
CA LEU A 123 -3.83 -3.26 19.81
C LEU A 123 -3.47 -2.44 21.06
N ARG A 124 -4.35 -1.54 21.52
CA ARG A 124 -4.17 -0.80 22.78
C ARG A 124 -4.03 -1.72 23.99
N LEU A 125 -4.81 -2.79 24.06
CA LEU A 125 -4.68 -3.80 25.10
C LEU A 125 -3.31 -4.48 25.04
N CYS A 126 -2.89 -4.97 23.86
CA CYS A 126 -1.59 -5.61 23.69
C CYS A 126 -0.42 -4.70 24.10
N LEU A 127 -0.47 -3.43 23.74
CA LEU A 127 0.58 -2.47 24.13
C LEU A 127 0.61 -2.24 25.65
N ARG A 128 -0.53 -2.25 26.35
CA ARG A 128 -0.57 -2.20 27.82
C ARG A 128 0.03 -3.45 28.46
N LEU A 129 -0.08 -4.59 27.77
CA LEU A 129 0.49 -5.87 28.18
C LEU A 129 1.96 -6.05 27.77
N GLY A 130 2.57 -5.03 27.15
CA GLY A 130 4.00 -5.01 26.82
C GLY A 130 4.37 -5.37 25.39
N ALA A 131 3.40 -5.47 24.45
CA ALA A 131 3.75 -5.56 23.03
C ALA A 131 4.53 -4.31 22.57
N SER A 132 5.42 -4.51 21.61
CA SER A 132 6.18 -3.44 20.96
C SER A 132 5.62 -3.13 19.58
N LEU A 133 5.46 -1.84 19.26
CA LEU A 133 5.18 -1.38 17.88
C LEU A 133 6.42 -1.43 16.98
N GLU A 134 7.61 -1.53 17.57
CA GLU A 134 8.89 -1.61 16.87
C GLU A 134 9.32 -3.08 16.63
N ASP A 135 8.47 -4.03 17.00
CA ASP A 135 8.63 -5.42 16.58
C ASP A 135 8.64 -5.52 15.05
N ARG A 136 9.46 -6.42 14.51
CA ARG A 136 9.65 -6.55 13.05
C ARG A 136 8.34 -6.85 12.33
N ASN A 137 7.55 -7.81 12.85
CA ASN A 137 6.31 -8.24 12.21
C ASN A 137 5.21 -7.20 12.42
N THR A 138 5.10 -6.62 13.62
CA THR A 138 4.11 -5.55 13.88
C THR A 138 4.38 -4.30 13.04
N THR A 139 5.64 -3.85 12.94
CA THR A 139 6.02 -2.71 12.11
C THR A 139 5.62 -2.94 10.65
N LEU A 140 5.91 -4.14 10.14
CA LEU A 140 5.60 -4.50 8.77
C LEU A 140 4.08 -4.57 8.53
N ALA A 141 3.31 -5.11 9.48
CA ALA A 141 1.84 -5.11 9.41
C ALA A 141 1.26 -3.68 9.34
N LEU A 142 1.81 -2.74 10.11
CA LEU A 142 1.42 -1.32 10.09
C LEU A 142 1.82 -0.59 8.81
N GLU A 143 2.84 -1.07 8.08
CA GLU A 143 3.26 -0.48 6.80
C GLU A 143 2.32 -0.88 5.64
N TYR A 144 1.77 -2.09 5.67
CA TYR A 144 0.88 -2.59 4.62
C TYR A 144 -0.61 -2.35 4.88
N THR A 145 -0.98 -2.03 6.12
CA THR A 145 -2.37 -1.74 6.50
C THR A 145 -2.78 -0.33 6.11
N THR A 146 -4.03 -0.18 5.66
CA THR A 146 -4.64 1.15 5.55
C THR A 146 -4.96 1.64 6.96
N ARG A 147 -4.31 2.72 7.39
CA ARG A 147 -4.41 3.21 8.77
C ARG A 147 -5.58 4.19 8.86
N GLY A 148 -6.61 3.82 9.62
CA GLY A 148 -7.72 4.72 9.94
C GLY A 148 -7.31 5.77 10.98
N PRO A 149 -8.09 6.84 11.18
CA PRO A 149 -7.82 7.91 12.14
C PRO A 149 -7.50 7.39 13.55
N ALA A 150 -8.30 6.45 14.07
CA ALA A 150 -8.09 5.91 15.40
C ALA A 150 -6.75 5.15 15.57
N LEU A 151 -6.29 4.47 14.53
CA LEU A 151 -4.97 3.82 14.55
C LEU A 151 -3.87 4.87 14.44
N LEU A 152 -4.03 5.89 13.61
CA LEU A 152 -3.06 6.98 13.50
C LEU A 152 -2.92 7.77 14.82
N ASP A 153 -4.04 8.03 15.50
CA ASP A 153 -4.05 8.62 16.84
C ASP A 153 -3.20 7.77 17.80
N LEU A 154 -3.44 6.46 17.83
CA LEU A 154 -2.66 5.54 18.67
C LEU A 154 -1.16 5.56 18.31
N LEU A 155 -0.81 5.48 17.02
CA LEU A 155 0.59 5.48 16.57
C LEU A 155 1.28 6.80 16.92
N TYR A 156 0.58 7.93 16.79
CA TYR A 156 1.09 9.25 17.15
C TYR A 156 1.29 9.40 18.66
N GLU A 157 0.31 8.98 19.47
CA GLU A 157 0.40 8.96 20.94
C GLU A 157 1.62 8.16 21.41
N ARG A 158 1.89 7.02 20.76
CA ARG A 158 3.02 6.14 21.07
C ARG A 158 4.33 6.54 20.43
N ASP A 159 4.38 7.67 19.73
CA ASP A 159 5.55 8.16 19.01
C ASP A 159 6.17 7.09 18.10
N TRP A 160 5.32 6.30 17.42
CA TRP A 160 5.76 5.23 16.53
C TRP A 160 6.75 5.78 15.50
N ARG A 161 7.96 5.20 15.44
CA ARG A 161 9.07 5.66 14.59
C ARG A 161 9.50 7.13 14.78
N GLY A 162 9.10 7.77 15.87
CA GLY A 162 9.34 9.20 16.07
C GLY A 162 8.34 10.10 15.36
N MET A 163 7.12 9.65 15.07
CA MET A 163 6.10 10.48 14.41
C MET A 163 5.75 11.76 15.18
N ARG A 164 5.85 11.75 16.51
CA ARG A 164 5.57 12.90 17.37
C ARG A 164 6.84 13.72 17.63
N THR A 165 8.00 13.09 17.66
CA THR A 165 9.28 13.74 18.00
C THR A 165 10.10 14.22 16.80
N SER A 166 9.89 13.65 15.61
CA SER A 166 10.62 13.99 14.38
C SER A 166 9.70 14.47 13.28
N ARG A 167 9.79 15.77 12.99
CA ARG A 167 9.00 16.39 11.91
C ARG A 167 9.28 15.78 10.54
N LEU A 168 10.54 15.46 10.27
CA LEU A 168 10.93 14.80 9.03
C LEU A 168 10.27 13.42 8.90
N VAL A 169 10.23 12.63 9.98
CA VAL A 169 9.54 11.33 9.96
C VAL A 169 8.07 11.54 9.72
N PHE A 170 7.42 12.45 10.47
CA PHE A 170 6.00 12.74 10.33
C PHE A 170 5.61 13.10 8.88
N ASP A 171 6.35 14.02 8.25
CA ASP A 171 6.12 14.42 6.86
C ASP A 171 6.40 13.28 5.86
N ARG A 172 7.35 12.39 6.14
CA ARG A 172 7.61 11.20 5.31
C ARG A 172 6.53 10.13 5.48
N THR A 173 5.98 9.95 6.67
CA THR A 173 4.85 9.04 6.89
C THR A 173 3.60 9.55 6.18
N ALA A 174 3.39 10.87 6.19
CA ALA A 174 2.31 11.50 5.41
C ALA A 174 2.43 11.23 3.90
N GLU A 175 3.63 11.08 3.34
CA GLU A 175 3.81 10.70 1.92
C GLU A 175 3.16 9.33 1.60
N TRP A 176 3.18 8.39 2.55
CA TRP A 176 2.58 7.07 2.35
C TRP A 176 1.06 7.13 2.21
N SER A 177 0.42 8.10 2.85
CA SER A 177 -1.02 8.32 2.73
C SER A 177 -1.48 8.58 1.29
N LEU A 178 -0.59 9.10 0.43
CA LEU A 178 -0.87 9.30 -0.99
C LEU A 178 -1.16 7.97 -1.72
N LYS A 179 -0.71 6.84 -1.16
CA LYS A 179 -0.86 5.49 -1.71
C LYS A 179 -1.98 4.72 -1.03
N THR A 180 -2.22 4.94 0.26
CA THR A 180 -3.20 4.19 1.05
C THR A 180 -4.61 4.76 0.91
N GLY A 181 -4.80 6.08 1.06
CA GLY A 181 -6.12 6.68 0.91
C GLY A 181 -6.26 8.12 1.43
N PRO A 182 -7.36 8.79 1.02
CA PRO A 182 -7.60 10.19 1.35
C PRO A 182 -7.89 10.43 2.83
N GLU A 183 -8.45 9.46 3.55
CA GLU A 183 -8.75 9.57 4.98
C GLU A 183 -7.48 9.72 5.82
N GLU A 184 -6.49 8.85 5.59
CA GLU A 184 -5.18 8.93 6.21
C GLU A 184 -4.46 10.24 5.86
N LEU A 185 -4.58 10.68 4.59
CA LEU A 185 -4.01 11.94 4.15
C LEU A 185 -4.65 13.13 4.87
N CYS A 186 -5.97 13.17 4.98
CA CYS A 186 -6.69 14.19 5.76
C CYS A 186 -6.17 14.23 7.19
N TRP A 187 -6.08 13.08 7.86
CA TRP A 187 -5.59 13.01 9.23
C TRP A 187 -4.19 13.65 9.36
N PHE A 188 -3.25 13.29 8.48
CA PHE A 188 -1.90 13.88 8.51
C PHE A 188 -1.93 15.40 8.29
N LEU A 189 -2.70 15.89 7.31
CA LEU A 189 -2.81 17.31 7.01
C LEU A 189 -3.44 18.10 8.16
N ASP A 190 -4.46 17.55 8.80
CA ASP A 190 -5.17 18.18 9.92
C ASP A 190 -4.28 18.21 11.19
N HIS A 191 -3.34 17.26 11.32
CA HIS A 191 -2.26 17.26 12.30
C HIS A 191 -1.02 18.06 11.83
N GLY A 192 -1.18 18.87 10.78
CA GLY A 192 -0.21 19.84 10.32
C GLY A 192 0.92 19.27 9.47
N ALA A 193 0.79 18.09 8.86
CA ALA A 193 1.77 17.55 7.91
C ALA A 193 1.97 18.51 6.71
N ILE A 194 3.21 18.61 6.22
CA ILE A 194 3.56 19.49 5.11
C ILE A 194 3.72 18.63 3.86
N ILE A 195 2.76 18.74 2.96
CA ILE A 195 2.86 18.19 1.61
C ILE A 195 3.38 19.29 0.69
N ASN A 196 4.48 19.01 -0.01
CA ASN A 196 5.07 19.91 -0.99
C ASN A 196 5.30 19.19 -2.33
N ARG A 197 5.72 19.94 -3.33
CA ARG A 197 6.02 19.43 -4.68
C ARG A 197 7.01 18.26 -4.68
N ASN A 198 8.01 18.28 -3.80
CA ASN A 198 8.97 17.18 -3.71
C ASN A 198 8.33 15.90 -3.16
N THR A 199 7.38 16.02 -2.23
CA THR A 199 6.59 14.88 -1.76
C THR A 199 5.79 14.24 -2.89
N VAL A 200 5.09 15.05 -3.69
CA VAL A 200 4.36 14.56 -4.88
C VAL A 200 5.32 13.90 -5.89
N ARG A 201 6.45 14.56 -6.19
CA ARG A 201 7.47 14.04 -7.12
C ARG A 201 8.03 12.68 -6.68
N ARG A 202 8.31 12.49 -5.38
CA ARG A 202 8.77 11.18 -4.86
C ARG A 202 7.67 10.13 -4.92
N ALA A 203 6.44 10.50 -4.55
CA ALA A 203 5.30 9.59 -4.60
C ALA A 203 5.06 9.06 -6.03
N VAL A 204 5.25 9.89 -7.06
CA VAL A 204 5.14 9.51 -8.47
C VAL A 204 6.18 8.46 -8.91
N GLN A 205 7.40 8.52 -8.38
CA GLN A 205 8.49 7.60 -8.74
C GLN A 205 8.30 6.19 -8.18
N GLY A 206 7.60 6.06 -7.05
CA GLY A 206 7.28 4.76 -6.44
C GLY A 206 5.94 4.19 -6.92
N SER A 207 5.08 3.86 -5.94
CA SER A 207 3.68 3.51 -6.20
C SER A 207 2.85 4.77 -6.44
N PHE A 208 2.10 4.77 -7.55
CA PHE A 208 1.39 5.95 -8.06
C PHE A 208 0.29 6.42 -7.08
N PRO A 209 0.15 7.74 -6.82
CA PRO A 209 -0.87 8.26 -5.90
C PRO A 209 -2.29 7.84 -6.26
N LYS A 210 -3.14 7.60 -5.26
CA LYS A 210 -4.57 7.36 -5.48
C LYS A 210 -5.25 8.64 -6.00
N GLY A 211 -6.16 8.50 -6.95
CA GLY A 211 -6.88 9.64 -7.54
C GLY A 211 -7.64 10.47 -6.50
N ALA A 212 -8.21 9.83 -5.48
CA ALA A 212 -8.86 10.53 -4.37
C ALA A 212 -7.90 11.40 -3.55
N CYS A 213 -6.63 10.99 -3.37
CA CYS A 213 -5.62 11.81 -2.72
C CYS A 213 -5.20 12.99 -3.60
N VAL A 214 -5.13 12.79 -4.92
CA VAL A 214 -4.86 13.88 -5.89
C VAL A 214 -6.00 14.90 -5.85
N GLN A 215 -7.26 14.45 -5.89
CA GLN A 215 -8.43 15.33 -5.76
C GLN A 215 -8.38 16.16 -4.47
N LEU A 216 -8.18 15.51 -3.34
CA LEU A 216 -8.09 16.18 -2.04
C LEU A 216 -7.01 17.27 -2.02
N LEU A 217 -5.82 16.98 -2.56
CA LEU A 217 -4.74 17.95 -2.64
C LEU A 217 -5.04 19.09 -3.64
N LEU A 218 -5.74 18.81 -4.75
CA LEU A 218 -6.22 19.84 -5.67
C LEU A 218 -7.24 20.76 -4.97
N ASP A 219 -8.17 20.19 -4.21
CA ASP A 219 -9.20 20.96 -3.49
C ASP A 219 -8.58 21.88 -2.43
N ARG A 220 -7.55 21.40 -1.70
CA ARG A 220 -6.90 22.15 -0.62
C ARG A 220 -5.82 23.14 -1.11
N TYR A 221 -5.06 22.78 -2.14
CA TYR A 221 -3.86 23.53 -2.54
C TYR A 221 -3.85 23.99 -4.01
N GLY A 222 -4.84 23.58 -4.80
CA GLY A 222 -4.85 23.79 -6.24
C GLY A 222 -3.66 23.14 -6.95
N LEU A 223 -3.27 23.72 -8.09
CA LEU A 223 -2.21 23.16 -8.94
C LEU A 223 -0.78 23.35 -8.42
N VAL A 224 -0.56 24.12 -7.36
CA VAL A 224 0.80 24.55 -6.93
C VAL A 224 1.73 23.37 -6.63
N LEU A 225 1.16 22.28 -6.11
CA LEU A 225 1.87 21.07 -5.72
C LEU A 225 2.23 20.18 -6.90
N PHE A 226 1.51 20.27 -8.02
CA PHE A 226 1.58 19.31 -9.13
C PHE A 226 2.48 19.78 -10.28
N LYS A 227 2.64 21.10 -10.45
CA LYS A 227 3.54 21.65 -11.47
C LYS A 227 4.97 21.14 -11.30
N ASN A 228 5.61 20.74 -12.39
CA ASN A 228 6.96 20.19 -12.49
C ASN A 228 7.20 18.96 -11.58
N THR A 229 6.18 18.13 -11.36
CA THR A 229 6.32 16.88 -10.59
C THR A 229 6.45 15.64 -11.44
N GLY A 230 6.03 15.70 -12.71
CA GLY A 230 5.89 14.50 -13.54
C GLY A 230 4.61 13.70 -13.29
N LEU A 231 3.69 14.16 -12.42
CA LEU A 231 2.46 13.41 -12.10
C LEU A 231 1.59 13.20 -13.35
N LEU A 232 1.35 14.25 -14.14
CA LEU A 232 0.53 14.15 -15.37
C LEU A 232 1.17 13.18 -16.39
N GLN A 233 2.48 13.28 -16.59
CA GLN A 233 3.25 12.43 -17.51
C GLN A 233 3.21 10.97 -17.06
N ASN A 234 3.38 10.71 -15.76
CA ASN A 234 3.32 9.37 -15.21
C ASN A 234 1.90 8.79 -15.18
N ALA A 235 0.88 9.63 -14.98
CA ALA A 235 -0.52 9.23 -15.11
C ALA A 235 -0.79 8.75 -16.53
N ALA A 236 -0.31 9.51 -17.52
CA ALA A 236 -0.45 9.20 -18.91
C ALA A 236 0.30 7.92 -19.31
N ARG A 237 1.54 7.77 -18.86
CA ARG A 237 2.37 6.56 -19.03
C ARG A 237 1.73 5.28 -18.48
N ARG A 238 0.86 5.40 -17.46
CA ARG A 238 0.19 4.27 -16.80
C ARG A 238 -1.29 4.11 -17.24
N GLY A 239 -1.77 4.92 -18.19
CA GLY A 239 -3.16 4.89 -18.64
C GLY A 239 -4.17 5.33 -17.57
N ARG A 240 -3.74 6.11 -16.56
CA ARG A 240 -4.57 6.57 -15.44
C ARG A 240 -5.45 7.75 -15.84
N ASN A 241 -6.43 7.46 -16.68
CA ASN A 241 -7.38 8.44 -17.22
C ASN A 241 -8.18 9.18 -16.13
N ASP A 242 -8.37 8.54 -14.96
CA ASP A 242 -8.92 9.18 -13.76
C ASP A 242 -8.07 10.38 -13.35
N VAL A 243 -6.77 10.18 -13.12
CA VAL A 243 -5.87 11.25 -12.66
C VAL A 243 -5.53 12.24 -13.76
N VAL A 244 -5.43 11.80 -15.02
CA VAL A 244 -5.24 12.72 -16.15
C VAL A 244 -6.39 13.72 -16.23
N ARG A 245 -7.65 13.26 -16.17
CA ARG A 245 -8.82 14.16 -16.15
C ARG A 245 -8.76 15.13 -14.98
N LEU A 246 -8.55 14.63 -13.75
CA LEU A 246 -8.51 15.47 -12.55
C LEU A 246 -7.54 16.65 -12.67
N LEU A 247 -6.34 16.41 -13.20
CA LEU A 247 -5.32 17.44 -13.35
C LEU A 247 -5.69 18.45 -14.45
N LEU A 248 -6.18 17.97 -15.59
CA LEU A 248 -6.54 18.84 -16.71
C LEU A 248 -7.81 19.66 -16.43
N ASP A 249 -8.82 19.06 -15.79
CA ASP A 249 -10.03 19.74 -15.31
C ASP A 249 -9.69 20.86 -14.32
N ALA A 250 -8.64 20.67 -13.49
CA ALA A 250 -8.13 21.69 -12.60
C ALA A 250 -7.32 22.81 -13.31
N GLY A 251 -7.17 22.73 -14.64
CA GLY A 251 -6.48 23.72 -15.47
C GLY A 251 -4.97 23.51 -15.60
N MET A 252 -4.47 22.29 -15.38
CA MET A 252 -3.06 21.98 -15.62
C MET A 252 -2.76 22.10 -17.13
N ASP A 253 -1.60 22.67 -17.46
CA ASP A 253 -1.16 22.78 -18.84
C ASP A 253 -0.96 21.38 -19.44
N VAL A 254 -1.73 21.07 -20.48
CA VAL A 254 -1.73 19.75 -21.13
C VAL A 254 -0.36 19.41 -21.76
N ASP A 255 0.38 20.44 -22.18
CA ASP A 255 1.72 20.34 -22.76
C ASP A 255 2.82 20.64 -21.74
N GLU A 256 2.50 20.58 -20.44
CA GLU A 256 3.50 20.67 -19.39
C GLU A 256 4.59 19.61 -19.62
N CYS A 257 5.85 20.03 -19.59
CA CYS A 257 6.99 19.13 -19.73
C CYS A 257 7.62 18.88 -18.36
N ALA A 258 7.74 17.62 -17.96
CA ALA A 258 8.44 17.23 -16.73
C ALA A 258 9.65 16.35 -17.04
N VAL A 259 10.59 16.28 -16.09
CA VAL A 259 11.76 15.39 -16.20
C VAL A 259 11.30 13.93 -16.22
N ARG A 260 11.67 13.21 -17.27
CA ARG A 260 11.55 11.76 -17.41
C ARG A 260 12.75 11.16 -16.70
N SER A 261 12.52 10.44 -15.60
CA SER A 261 13.61 9.76 -14.90
C SER A 261 14.06 8.57 -15.73
N GLU A 262 15.12 8.72 -16.51
CA GLU A 262 15.77 7.60 -17.20
C GLU A 262 17.02 7.16 -16.43
N TYR A 263 17.30 5.86 -16.47
CA TYR A 263 18.52 5.26 -15.89
C TYR A 263 19.82 5.72 -16.61
N SER A 264 19.70 6.48 -17.70
CA SER A 264 20.78 6.89 -18.59
C SER A 264 21.54 8.15 -18.13
N GLY A 265 21.12 8.78 -17.04
CA GLY A 265 21.76 10.01 -16.52
C GLY A 265 21.54 11.25 -17.40
N ARG A 266 20.72 11.16 -18.46
CA ARG A 266 20.28 12.31 -19.26
C ARG A 266 18.92 12.79 -18.77
N GLU A 267 18.82 14.09 -18.48
CA GLU A 267 17.54 14.73 -18.16
C GLU A 267 16.73 14.93 -19.45
N ALA A 268 16.02 13.89 -19.89
CA ALA A 268 15.00 14.04 -20.92
C ALA A 268 13.73 14.64 -20.31
N ARG A 269 13.04 15.54 -21.02
CA ARG A 269 11.71 16.02 -20.63
C ARG A 269 10.67 15.40 -21.55
N ALA A 270 9.50 15.07 -21.02
CA ALA A 270 8.39 14.53 -21.80
C ALA A 270 7.07 15.26 -21.49
N THR A 271 6.17 15.31 -22.46
CA THR A 271 4.77 15.67 -22.27
C THR A 271 3.94 14.43 -21.93
N ALA A 272 2.72 14.66 -21.42
CA ALA A 272 1.78 13.58 -21.15
C ALA A 272 1.40 12.81 -22.43
N LEU A 273 1.25 13.54 -23.55
CA LEU A 273 0.92 12.94 -24.84
C LEU A 273 2.03 12.01 -25.32
N TYR A 274 3.29 12.43 -25.20
CA TYR A 274 4.44 11.59 -25.55
C TYR A 274 4.45 10.27 -24.77
N GLU A 275 4.27 10.33 -23.45
CA GLU A 275 4.24 9.13 -22.59
C GLU A 275 3.06 8.19 -22.90
N ALA A 276 1.87 8.73 -23.18
CA ALA A 276 0.72 7.93 -23.57
C ALA A 276 0.93 7.23 -24.91
N VAL A 277 1.58 7.89 -25.88
CA VAL A 277 1.94 7.30 -27.18
C VAL A 277 3.01 6.22 -27.02
N ASP A 278 4.07 6.48 -26.23
CA ASP A 278 5.13 5.53 -25.94
C ASP A 278 4.58 4.22 -25.35
N LYS A 279 3.55 4.32 -24.50
CA LYS A 279 2.91 3.17 -23.83
C LYS A 279 1.62 2.69 -24.48
N GLN A 280 1.29 3.18 -25.68
CA GLN A 280 0.12 2.78 -26.46
C GLN A 280 -1.22 2.92 -25.72
N HIS A 281 -1.33 3.89 -24.81
CA HIS A 281 -2.58 4.15 -24.09
C HIS A 281 -3.52 5.01 -24.93
N LEU A 282 -4.18 4.39 -25.91
CA LEU A 282 -5.04 5.04 -26.90
C LEU A 282 -6.12 5.93 -26.27
N ASP A 283 -6.81 5.47 -25.23
CA ASP A 283 -7.85 6.26 -24.55
C ASP A 283 -7.26 7.51 -23.89
N THR A 284 -6.05 7.39 -23.34
CA THR A 284 -5.32 8.52 -22.77
C THR A 284 -4.86 9.49 -23.85
N VAL A 285 -4.43 8.99 -25.03
CA VAL A 285 -4.10 9.84 -26.19
C VAL A 285 -5.34 10.63 -26.64
N ARG A 286 -6.49 9.96 -26.79
CA ARG A 286 -7.77 10.62 -27.15
C ARG A 286 -8.13 11.70 -26.14
N LEU A 287 -8.00 11.37 -24.84
CA LEU A 287 -8.25 12.30 -23.75
C LEU A 287 -7.35 13.53 -23.86
N LEU A 288 -6.03 13.36 -23.94
CA LEU A 288 -5.08 14.46 -24.00
C LEU A 288 -5.29 15.35 -25.23
N LEU A 289 -5.56 14.76 -26.40
CA LEU A 289 -5.89 15.52 -27.62
C LEU A 289 -7.20 16.31 -27.49
N ALA A 290 -8.20 15.78 -26.79
CA ALA A 290 -9.45 16.50 -26.53
C ALA A 290 -9.25 17.73 -25.63
N TYR A 291 -8.21 17.72 -24.79
CA TYR A 291 -7.78 18.87 -23.99
C TYR A 291 -6.79 19.79 -24.73
N GLY A 292 -6.51 19.53 -26.01
CA GLY A 292 -5.70 20.41 -26.85
C GLY A 292 -4.20 20.13 -26.82
N ALA A 293 -3.76 18.93 -26.40
CA ALA A 293 -2.35 18.55 -26.46
C ALA A 293 -1.78 18.69 -27.89
N ASP A 294 -0.61 19.30 -28.04
CA ASP A 294 0.04 19.48 -29.33
C ASP A 294 0.77 18.18 -29.77
N PRO A 295 0.28 17.47 -30.81
CA PRO A 295 0.93 16.25 -31.30
C PRO A 295 2.26 16.50 -32.02
N ALA A 296 2.58 17.75 -32.34
CA ALA A 296 3.85 18.17 -32.94
C ALA A 296 4.84 18.76 -31.93
N ARG A 297 4.51 18.71 -30.63
CA ARG A 297 5.40 19.20 -29.57
C ARG A 297 6.67 18.34 -29.50
N GLN A 298 7.81 18.98 -29.71
CA GLN A 298 9.12 18.34 -29.59
C GLN A 298 9.52 18.14 -28.12
N VAL A 299 9.98 16.94 -27.78
CA VAL A 299 10.40 16.58 -26.42
C VAL A 299 11.67 15.72 -26.43
N GLY A 300 12.22 15.45 -25.25
CA GLY A 300 13.46 14.68 -25.10
C GLY A 300 14.71 15.40 -25.62
N SER A 301 15.86 14.72 -25.55
CA SER A 301 17.13 15.26 -26.07
C SER A 301 17.22 15.24 -27.59
N GLU A 302 16.44 14.38 -28.24
CA GLU A 302 16.41 14.20 -29.69
C GLU A 302 15.34 15.07 -30.37
N LEU A 303 14.57 15.83 -29.58
CA LEU A 303 13.48 16.70 -30.05
C LEU A 303 12.40 15.93 -30.81
N THR A 304 12.18 14.67 -30.47
CA THR A 304 11.18 13.78 -31.06
C THR A 304 9.77 14.22 -30.69
N THR A 305 8.86 14.16 -31.64
CA THR A 305 7.42 14.45 -31.46
C THR A 305 6.62 13.18 -31.19
N PRO A 306 5.43 13.26 -30.56
CA PRO A 306 4.50 12.13 -30.46
C PRO A 306 4.16 11.50 -31.83
N ILE A 307 4.09 12.29 -32.89
CA ILE A 307 3.86 11.79 -34.26
C ILE A 307 5.04 10.96 -34.76
N GLU A 308 6.27 11.44 -34.61
CA GLU A 308 7.48 10.71 -35.03
C GLU A 308 7.62 9.41 -34.24
N LEU A 309 7.43 9.46 -32.91
CA LEU A 309 7.46 8.29 -32.05
C LEU A 309 6.46 7.21 -32.50
N SER A 310 5.23 7.60 -32.86
CA SER A 310 4.21 6.66 -33.35
C SER A 310 4.56 6.05 -34.71
N GLN A 311 5.40 6.71 -35.53
CA GLN A 311 5.90 6.17 -36.80
C GLN A 311 7.04 5.18 -36.56
N GLU A 312 7.99 5.55 -35.68
CA GLU A 312 9.15 4.73 -35.34
C GLU A 312 8.74 3.39 -34.70
N HIS A 313 7.71 3.41 -33.86
CA HIS A 313 7.22 2.21 -33.15
C HIS A 313 6.03 1.51 -33.87
N ASP A 314 5.67 1.91 -35.09
CA ASP A 314 4.56 1.34 -35.88
C ASP A 314 3.19 1.34 -35.16
N HIS A 315 2.90 2.40 -34.39
CA HIS A 315 1.62 2.57 -33.70
C HIS A 315 0.54 3.12 -34.65
N ALA A 316 0.17 2.35 -35.67
CA ALA A 316 -0.66 2.81 -36.80
C ALA A 316 -1.97 3.51 -36.41
N GLU A 317 -2.70 2.98 -35.43
CA GLU A 317 -3.96 3.59 -34.97
C GLU A 317 -3.72 4.95 -34.32
N ILE A 318 -2.75 5.04 -33.40
CA ILE A 318 -2.38 6.29 -32.72
C ILE A 318 -1.86 7.32 -33.73
N LEU A 319 -1.01 6.91 -34.68
CA LEU A 319 -0.51 7.78 -35.74
C LEU A 319 -1.65 8.39 -36.56
N SER A 320 -2.64 7.57 -36.93
CA SER A 320 -3.81 8.03 -37.68
C SER A 320 -4.61 9.09 -36.90
N LEU A 321 -4.75 8.90 -35.58
CA LEU A 321 -5.43 9.81 -34.67
C LEU A 321 -4.66 11.13 -34.54
N LEU A 322 -3.36 11.08 -34.28
CA LEU A 322 -2.51 12.27 -34.13
C LEU A 322 -2.51 13.12 -35.40
N ARG A 323 -2.37 12.51 -36.58
CA ARG A 323 -2.41 13.22 -37.88
C ARG A 323 -3.75 13.90 -38.14
N ARG A 324 -4.86 13.30 -37.68
CA ARG A 324 -6.18 13.91 -37.80
C ARG A 324 -6.29 15.18 -36.96
N TYR A 325 -5.86 15.13 -35.69
CA TYR A 325 -5.89 16.29 -34.80
C TYR A 325 -4.92 17.39 -35.24
N ALA A 326 -3.71 17.04 -35.70
CA ALA A 326 -2.72 18.01 -36.19
C ALA A 326 -3.19 18.81 -37.43
N LYS A 327 -4.07 18.23 -38.26
CA LYS A 327 -4.68 18.94 -39.39
C LYS A 327 -5.78 19.91 -38.94
N GLN A 328 -6.50 19.57 -37.87
CA GLN A 328 -7.60 20.37 -37.34
C GLN A 328 -7.09 21.60 -36.57
N SER A 329 -5.94 21.51 -35.90
CA SER A 329 -5.34 22.63 -35.15
C SER A 329 -4.63 23.69 -36.02
N ARG A 330 -4.50 23.45 -37.34
CA ARG A 330 -3.88 24.38 -38.32
C ARG A 330 -4.88 25.22 -39.12
N LEU A 331 -6.18 25.06 -38.88
CA LEU A 331 -7.29 25.79 -39.51
C LEU A 331 -7.86 26.82 -38.55
#